data_AF-A0A522KZP5-F1
#
_entry.id   AF-A0A522KZP5-F1
#
_cell.length_a   1.000
_cell.length_b   1.000
_cell.length_c   1.000
_cell.angle_alpha   90.00
_cell.angle_beta   90.00
_cell.angle_gamma   90.00
#
_symmetry.space_group_name_H-M   'P 1'
#
loop_
_entity.id
_entity.type
_entity.pdbx_description
1 polymer ?
#
loop_
_entity_poly.entity_id
_entity_poly.type
_entity_poly.pdbx_seq_one_letter_code
_entity_poly.pdbx_strand_id
1 'polypeptide(L)'
;MRPASEFTNPEALAKSILSFAQGYRSLLVPQPKVLADTVMTLGMLVPLSDKVLPLKSYFNMVQTLQRSAYMARALSLEVTRDMPVGTPDEVAVRDARARDIENEVRQFGITGISHQFAQLVDNSHLSDDERQQVWRRREERLAQDAQQHLCTEDVFMLACAFLDLDVAKQGSIYYLKGESPDFKETKKNRNPIALKDGKTLKSLSSGLGRPTDDRGTVERGQIESGYNHLAKLNQLHNTMLDVVRWIKEGERMNPPVTRTKVMVRKHFGDMSHTDYERIMSMARREGLISFRNRVKDPSNNYTLRQHNHEFIVEMSKKIGRTPQKTLDDFIEDMRKHLDKMAALKAKKKTMAGSGD
;
A
#
# COMPACT_ATOMS: atom_id res chain seq x y z
N MET A 1 14.16 6.43 5.81
CA MET A 1 13.28 7.54 5.39
C MET A 1 12.82 8.39 6.57
N ARG A 2 12.49 9.67 6.34
CA ARG A 2 11.87 10.54 7.35
C ARG A 2 10.53 9.97 7.84
N PRO A 3 10.20 10.07 9.15
CA PRO A 3 9.05 9.41 9.73
C PRO A 3 7.73 10.00 9.20
N ALA A 4 6.74 9.12 9.02
CA ALA A 4 5.43 9.48 8.46
C ALA A 4 4.70 10.60 9.25
N SER A 5 5.00 10.72 10.54
CA SER A 5 4.48 11.77 11.43
C SER A 5 4.83 13.18 10.98
N GLU A 6 5.94 13.36 10.24
CA GLU A 6 6.37 14.68 9.74
C GLU A 6 5.53 15.17 8.54
N PHE A 7 4.69 14.31 7.94
CA PHE A 7 3.78 14.70 6.85
C PHE A 7 2.37 15.11 7.34
N THR A 8 2.14 15.16 8.65
CA THR A 8 0.81 15.46 9.24
C THR A 8 0.42 16.93 9.17
N ASN A 9 1.38 17.85 9.03
CA ASN A 9 1.13 19.28 8.84
C ASN A 9 1.67 19.74 7.47
N PRO A 10 0.81 19.86 6.44
CA PRO A 10 1.21 20.21 5.08
C PRO A 10 1.93 21.56 4.97
N GLU A 11 1.57 22.55 5.78
CA GLU A 11 2.19 23.88 5.74
C GLU A 11 3.60 23.87 6.34
N ALA A 12 3.77 23.19 7.48
CA ALA A 12 5.09 23.04 8.10
C ALA A 12 6.03 22.21 7.21
N LEU A 13 5.49 21.14 6.61
CA LEU A 13 6.21 20.32 5.64
C LEU A 13 6.65 21.15 4.43
N ALA A 14 5.75 21.94 3.84
CA ALA A 14 6.07 22.80 2.70
C ALA A 14 7.18 23.80 3.02
N LYS A 15 7.16 24.43 4.20
CA LYS A 15 8.23 25.32 4.66
C LYS A 15 9.56 24.57 4.83
N SER A 16 9.56 23.38 5.42
CA SER A 16 10.75 22.55 5.58
C SER A 16 11.35 22.14 4.23
N ILE A 17 10.51 21.71 3.29
CA ILE A 17 10.89 21.35 1.92
C ILE A 17 11.52 22.54 1.20
N LEU A 18 10.91 23.71 1.29
CA LEU A 18 11.41 24.95 0.69
C LEU A 18 12.77 25.35 1.26
N SER A 19 12.92 25.33 2.59
CA SER A 19 14.19 25.64 3.24
C SER A 19 15.28 24.65 2.86
N PHE A 20 14.95 23.35 2.78
CA PHE A 20 15.88 22.32 2.31
C PHE A 20 16.32 22.55 0.86
N ALA A 21 15.38 22.89 -0.03
CA ALA A 21 15.65 23.17 -1.44
C ALA A 21 16.65 24.32 -1.65
N GLN A 22 16.63 25.35 -0.80
CA GLN A 22 17.55 26.49 -0.87
C GLN A 22 19.02 26.08 -0.72
N GLY A 23 19.31 24.94 -0.08
CA GLY A 23 20.65 24.37 0.05
C GLY A 23 21.21 23.81 -1.26
N TYR A 24 20.38 23.59 -2.28
CA TYR A 24 20.74 22.89 -3.52
C TYR A 24 20.57 23.78 -4.76
N ARG A 25 21.33 24.88 -4.83
CA ARG A 25 21.25 25.88 -5.91
C ARG A 25 21.47 25.35 -7.33
N SER A 26 22.11 24.19 -7.48
CA SER A 26 22.35 23.55 -8.78
C SER A 26 21.16 22.75 -9.32
N LEU A 27 20.13 22.52 -8.51
CA LEU A 27 18.91 21.82 -8.91
C LEU A 27 17.81 22.83 -9.24
N LEU A 28 17.18 22.65 -10.40
CA LEU A 28 16.08 23.49 -10.85
C LEU A 28 14.77 23.01 -10.24
N VAL A 29 14.23 23.79 -9.31
CA VAL A 29 12.90 23.58 -8.73
C VAL A 29 11.96 24.63 -9.31
N PRO A 30 11.22 24.32 -10.41
CA PRO A 30 10.40 25.31 -11.09
C PRO A 30 9.20 25.76 -10.23
N GLN A 31 8.63 24.86 -9.43
CA GLN A 31 7.48 25.15 -8.59
C GLN A 31 7.60 24.43 -7.23
N PRO A 32 7.59 25.17 -6.10
CA PRO A 32 7.59 24.58 -4.76
C PRO A 32 6.48 23.56 -4.50
N LYS A 33 5.30 23.83 -5.08
CA LYS A 33 4.13 22.96 -4.93
C LYS A 33 4.36 21.58 -5.57
N VAL A 34 5.03 21.54 -6.73
CA VAL A 34 5.38 20.28 -7.40
C VAL A 34 6.37 19.47 -6.56
N LEU A 35 7.33 20.13 -5.91
CA LEU A 35 8.26 19.47 -4.98
C LEU A 35 7.53 18.89 -3.76
N ALA A 36 6.61 19.65 -3.14
CA ALA A 36 5.82 19.16 -2.02
C ALA A 36 4.97 17.93 -2.41
N ASP A 37 4.29 18.01 -3.54
CA ASP A 37 3.48 16.91 -4.07
C ASP A 37 4.32 15.67 -4.43
N THR A 38 5.52 15.88 -4.99
CA THR A 38 6.49 14.81 -5.26
C THR A 38 6.95 14.12 -3.98
N VAL A 39 7.26 14.90 -2.93
CA VAL A 39 7.64 14.36 -1.61
C VAL A 39 6.50 13.54 -1.00
N MET A 40 5.26 14.03 -1.06
CA MET A 40 4.09 13.30 -0.55
C MET A 40 3.86 11.99 -1.32
N THR A 41 3.95 12.04 -2.64
CA THR A 41 3.74 10.88 -3.52
C THR A 41 4.81 9.82 -3.31
N LEU A 42 6.08 10.20 -3.27
CA LEU A 42 7.17 9.28 -2.93
C LEU A 42 7.04 8.75 -1.50
N GLY A 43 6.62 9.64 -0.59
CA GLY A 43 6.28 9.37 0.80
C GLY A 43 5.36 8.17 0.98
N MET A 44 4.36 8.09 0.09
CA MET A 44 3.40 7.00 0.03
C MET A 44 3.96 5.77 -0.69
N LEU A 45 4.56 5.96 -1.87
CA LEU A 45 4.94 4.85 -2.76
C LEU A 45 6.07 3.97 -2.22
N VAL A 46 7.10 4.57 -1.62
CA VAL A 46 8.30 3.85 -1.17
C VAL A 46 7.98 2.81 -0.09
N PRO A 47 7.17 3.12 0.94
CA PRO A 47 6.70 2.14 1.91
C PRO A 47 5.88 0.99 1.30
N LEU A 48 5.26 1.15 0.13
CA LEU A 48 4.49 0.06 -0.49
C LEU A 48 5.41 -1.03 -1.06
N SER A 49 6.62 -0.67 -1.50
CA SER A 49 7.51 -1.61 -2.20
C SER A 49 8.22 -2.57 -1.23
N ASP A 50 8.08 -3.86 -1.52
CA ASP A 50 8.82 -4.97 -0.91
C ASP A 50 10.12 -5.29 -1.67
N LYS A 51 10.50 -4.46 -2.64
CA LYS A 51 11.64 -4.68 -3.54
C LYS A 51 12.51 -3.44 -3.71
N VAL A 52 13.76 -3.69 -4.09
CA VAL A 52 14.67 -2.69 -4.64
C VAL A 52 14.39 -2.54 -6.13
N LEU A 53 13.90 -1.37 -6.55
CA LEU A 53 13.44 -1.12 -7.92
C LEU A 53 14.22 0.02 -8.57
N PRO A 54 14.30 0.09 -9.91
CA PRO A 54 14.98 1.18 -10.59
C PRO A 54 14.40 2.55 -10.20
N LEU A 55 15.28 3.53 -10.04
CA LEU A 55 14.93 4.90 -9.69
C LEU A 55 13.95 5.50 -10.72
N LYS A 56 14.18 5.21 -12.02
CA LYS A 56 13.32 5.66 -13.11
C LYS A 56 11.90 5.06 -13.04
N SER A 57 11.73 3.88 -12.44
CA SER A 57 10.39 3.31 -12.22
C SER A 57 9.56 4.16 -11.25
N TYR A 58 10.16 4.60 -10.15
CA TYR A 58 9.50 5.50 -9.20
C TYR A 58 9.25 6.87 -9.83
N PHE A 59 10.22 7.43 -10.55
CA PHE A 59 10.05 8.69 -11.26
C PHE A 59 8.86 8.66 -12.23
N ASN A 60 8.81 7.62 -13.09
CA ASN A 60 7.70 7.45 -14.03
C ASN A 60 6.36 7.28 -13.29
N MET A 61 6.34 6.51 -12.19
CA MET A 61 5.13 6.32 -11.38
C MET A 61 4.64 7.61 -10.75
N VAL A 62 5.53 8.44 -10.19
CA VAL A 62 5.18 9.76 -9.66
C VAL A 62 4.57 10.63 -10.75
N GLN A 63 5.22 10.74 -11.92
CA GLN A 63 4.67 11.53 -13.02
C GLN A 63 3.29 11.01 -13.46
N THR A 64 3.09 9.68 -13.51
CA THR A 64 1.77 9.10 -13.81
C THR A 64 0.74 9.51 -12.76
N LEU A 65 1.05 9.39 -11.47
CA LEU A 65 0.11 9.77 -10.40
C LEU A 65 -0.22 11.26 -10.41
N GLN A 66 0.76 12.12 -10.62
CA GLN A 66 0.56 13.57 -10.71
C GLN A 66 -0.29 13.95 -11.91
N ARG A 67 -0.01 13.35 -13.08
CA ARG A 67 -0.81 13.54 -14.29
C ARG A 67 -2.25 13.10 -14.06
N SER A 68 -2.44 11.89 -13.53
CA SER A 68 -3.78 11.36 -13.22
C SER A 68 -4.53 12.23 -12.23
N ALA A 69 -3.88 12.72 -11.18
CA ALA A 69 -4.50 13.61 -10.20
C ALA A 69 -4.88 14.97 -10.79
N TYR A 70 -4.01 15.56 -11.62
CA TYR A 70 -4.31 16.81 -12.32
C TYR A 70 -5.52 16.67 -13.23
N MET A 71 -5.50 15.65 -14.10
CA MET A 71 -6.57 15.42 -15.06
C MET A 71 -7.88 15.06 -14.36
N ALA A 72 -7.84 14.26 -13.29
CA ALA A 72 -8.99 13.96 -12.45
C ALA A 72 -9.66 15.24 -11.92
N ARG A 73 -8.84 16.15 -11.37
CA ARG A 73 -9.33 17.41 -10.83
C ARG A 73 -9.89 18.33 -11.92
N ALA A 74 -9.17 18.51 -13.02
CA ALA A 74 -9.63 19.34 -14.13
C ALA A 74 -10.98 18.83 -14.67
N LEU A 75 -11.12 17.52 -14.79
CA LEU A 75 -12.35 16.88 -15.22
C LEU A 75 -13.48 17.04 -14.20
N SER A 76 -13.19 16.88 -12.91
CA SER A 76 -14.19 17.10 -11.86
C SER A 76 -14.75 18.52 -11.90
N LEU A 77 -13.91 19.52 -12.16
CA LEU A 77 -14.31 20.92 -12.28
C LEU A 77 -15.16 21.16 -13.53
N GLU A 78 -14.81 20.54 -14.67
CA GLU A 78 -15.62 20.64 -15.88
C GLU A 78 -17.02 20.06 -15.69
N VAL A 79 -17.14 18.86 -15.12
CA VAL A 79 -18.41 18.15 -14.96
C VAL A 79 -19.30 18.83 -13.91
N THR A 80 -18.70 19.41 -12.88
CA THR A 80 -19.45 20.05 -11.78
C THR A 80 -19.69 21.54 -11.99
N ARG A 81 -19.19 22.12 -13.10
CA ARG A 81 -19.22 23.57 -13.36
C ARG A 81 -20.63 24.16 -13.31
N ASP A 82 -21.59 23.46 -13.92
CA ASP A 82 -22.95 23.95 -14.13
C ASP A 82 -23.91 23.45 -13.04
N MET A 83 -23.40 22.80 -11.99
CA MET A 83 -24.20 22.39 -10.84
C MET A 83 -24.57 23.59 -9.97
N PRO A 84 -25.77 23.62 -9.38
CA PRO A 84 -26.19 24.68 -8.48
C PRO A 84 -25.30 24.75 -7.23
N VAL A 85 -25.11 25.96 -6.69
CA VAL A 85 -24.21 26.27 -5.54
C VAL A 85 -24.81 27.32 -4.60
N GLY A 86 -26.13 27.53 -4.66
CA GLY A 86 -26.83 28.57 -3.91
C GLY A 86 -27.08 28.21 -2.45
N THR A 87 -27.12 26.92 -2.12
CA THR A 87 -27.31 26.43 -0.73
C THR A 87 -26.13 25.56 -0.26
N PRO A 88 -25.94 25.40 1.07
CA PRO A 88 -24.92 24.49 1.62
C PRO A 88 -25.08 23.04 1.15
N ASP A 89 -26.33 22.58 0.98
CA ASP A 89 -26.62 21.23 0.50
C ASP A 89 -26.23 21.05 -0.98
N GLU A 90 -26.49 22.05 -1.81
CA GLU A 90 -26.07 22.07 -3.22
C GLU A 90 -24.54 22.04 -3.37
N VAL A 91 -23.83 22.80 -2.53
CA VAL A 91 -22.35 22.75 -2.46
C VAL A 91 -21.87 21.36 -2.04
N ALA A 92 -22.50 20.74 -1.03
CA ALA A 92 -22.14 19.40 -0.58
C ALA A 92 -22.35 18.34 -1.67
N VAL A 93 -23.44 18.43 -2.43
CA VAL A 93 -23.73 17.54 -3.57
C VAL A 93 -22.71 17.73 -4.69
N ARG A 94 -22.37 18.98 -5.04
CA ARG A 94 -21.32 19.28 -6.03
C ARG A 94 -19.97 18.72 -5.60
N ASP A 95 -19.58 18.94 -4.35
CA ASP A 95 -18.29 18.49 -3.82
C ASP A 95 -18.23 16.96 -3.65
N ALA A 96 -19.36 16.30 -3.36
CA ALA A 96 -19.47 14.84 -3.41
C ALA A 96 -19.25 14.32 -4.84
N ARG A 97 -19.94 14.92 -5.83
CA ARG A 97 -19.78 14.52 -7.24
C ARG A 97 -18.35 14.72 -7.74
N ALA A 98 -17.71 15.84 -7.39
CA ALA A 98 -16.32 16.09 -7.75
C ALA A 98 -15.38 15.02 -7.17
N ARG A 99 -15.59 14.63 -5.89
CA ARG A 99 -14.81 13.57 -5.24
C ARG A 99 -15.02 12.20 -5.87
N ASP A 100 -16.24 11.86 -6.27
CA ASP A 100 -16.52 10.59 -6.95
C ASP A 100 -15.74 10.49 -8.27
N ILE A 101 -15.74 11.57 -9.07
CA ILE A 101 -14.97 11.66 -10.31
C ILE A 101 -13.47 11.50 -10.03
N GLU A 102 -12.96 12.19 -9.03
CA GLU A 102 -11.54 12.08 -8.67
C GLU A 102 -11.17 10.64 -8.22
N ASN A 103 -12.05 9.97 -7.48
CA ASN A 103 -11.84 8.60 -7.03
C ASN A 103 -11.89 7.60 -8.18
N GLU A 104 -12.84 7.75 -9.10
CA GLU A 104 -12.93 6.91 -10.30
C GLU A 104 -11.65 7.03 -11.12
N VAL A 105 -11.18 8.25 -11.42
CA VAL A 105 -9.95 8.49 -12.20
C VAL A 105 -8.71 7.92 -11.52
N ARG A 106 -8.63 7.98 -10.18
CA ARG A 106 -7.55 7.31 -9.43
C ARG A 106 -7.62 5.78 -9.52
N GLN A 107 -8.82 5.20 -9.64
CA GLN A 107 -9.02 3.75 -9.65
C GLN A 107 -8.84 3.11 -11.03
N PHE A 108 -9.39 3.74 -12.08
CA PHE A 108 -9.44 3.16 -13.43
C PHE A 108 -8.52 3.87 -14.43
N GLY A 109 -7.90 4.99 -14.03
CA GLY A 109 -7.14 5.85 -14.93
C GLY A 109 -8.05 6.65 -15.88
N ILE A 110 -7.51 7.71 -16.49
CA ILE A 110 -8.27 8.60 -17.38
C ILE A 110 -8.85 7.81 -18.56
N THR A 111 -8.04 6.98 -19.21
CA THR A 111 -8.43 6.20 -20.39
C THR A 111 -9.54 5.18 -20.10
N GLY A 112 -9.59 4.64 -18.88
CA GLY A 112 -10.62 3.70 -18.45
C GLY A 112 -12.00 4.32 -18.28
N ILE A 113 -12.07 5.64 -18.10
CA ILE A 113 -13.32 6.36 -17.78
C ILE A 113 -13.68 7.37 -18.88
N SER A 114 -12.81 7.54 -19.88
CA SER A 114 -13.04 8.34 -21.08
C SER A 114 -14.42 8.12 -21.71
N HIS A 115 -14.92 6.88 -21.72
CA HIS A 115 -16.24 6.56 -22.26
C HIS A 115 -17.40 7.03 -21.37
N GLN A 116 -17.27 6.91 -20.04
CA GLN A 116 -18.29 7.39 -19.09
C GLN A 116 -18.31 8.92 -19.02
N PHE A 117 -17.15 9.58 -19.18
CA PHE A 117 -17.05 11.04 -19.20
C PHE A 117 -17.44 11.69 -20.53
N ALA A 118 -17.25 11.03 -21.67
CA ALA A 118 -17.77 11.51 -22.96
C ALA A 118 -19.30 11.68 -22.95
N GLN A 119 -20.00 10.98 -22.05
CA GLN A 119 -21.44 11.10 -21.82
C GLN A 119 -21.81 12.20 -20.80
N LEU A 120 -20.87 12.65 -19.96
CA LEU A 120 -21.11 13.63 -18.89
C LEU A 120 -21.01 15.08 -19.35
N VAL A 121 -20.36 15.33 -20.48
CA VAL A 121 -20.39 16.63 -21.15
C VAL A 121 -21.60 16.64 -22.08
N ASP A 122 -22.50 17.62 -21.93
CA ASP A 122 -23.70 17.74 -22.78
C ASP A 122 -23.31 17.99 -24.26
N ASN A 123 -23.14 16.87 -24.95
CA ASN A 123 -22.85 16.74 -26.37
C ASN A 123 -23.92 15.84 -26.99
N SER A 124 -25.12 15.84 -26.42
CA SER A 124 -26.26 15.00 -26.83
C SER A 124 -26.67 15.20 -28.30
N HIS A 125 -26.29 16.34 -28.88
CA HIS A 125 -26.50 16.72 -30.27
C HIS A 125 -25.43 16.17 -31.25
N LEU A 126 -24.34 15.58 -30.75
CA LEU A 126 -23.23 15.06 -31.57
C LEU A 126 -23.35 13.54 -31.79
N SER A 127 -22.90 13.08 -32.96
CA SER A 127 -22.72 11.64 -33.21
C SER A 127 -21.67 11.04 -32.25
N ASP A 128 -21.66 9.72 -32.10
CA ASP A 128 -20.69 9.04 -31.21
C ASP A 128 -19.24 9.28 -31.63
N ASP A 129 -18.96 9.32 -32.94
CA ASP A 129 -17.62 9.58 -33.48
C ASP A 129 -17.17 11.03 -33.21
N GLU A 130 -18.06 12.00 -33.35
CA GLU A 130 -17.78 13.40 -33.03
C GLU A 130 -17.52 13.58 -31.53
N ARG A 131 -18.32 12.92 -30.67
CA ARG A 131 -18.10 12.91 -29.22
C ARG A 131 -16.72 12.36 -28.86
N GLN A 132 -16.30 11.25 -29.48
CA GLN A 132 -14.97 10.67 -29.27
C GLN A 132 -13.85 11.61 -29.73
N GLN A 133 -14.01 12.32 -30.85
CA GLN A 133 -13.00 13.26 -31.32
C GLN A 133 -12.89 14.50 -30.44
N VAL A 134 -14.01 15.07 -30.02
CA VAL A 134 -14.04 16.20 -29.07
C VAL A 134 -13.36 15.79 -27.77
N TRP A 135 -13.63 14.58 -27.29
CA TRP A 135 -13.00 14.06 -26.08
C TRP A 135 -11.50 13.87 -26.22
N ARG A 136 -11.01 13.26 -27.32
CA ARG A 136 -9.57 13.13 -27.58
C ARG A 136 -8.84 14.47 -27.57
N ARG A 137 -9.39 15.49 -28.24
CA ARG A 137 -8.80 16.85 -28.24
C ARG A 137 -8.81 17.50 -26.86
N ARG A 138 -9.78 17.17 -26.00
CA ARG A 138 -9.81 17.63 -24.60
C ARG A 138 -8.75 16.91 -23.78
N GLU A 139 -8.68 15.59 -23.90
CA GLU A 139 -7.68 14.77 -23.22
C GLU A 139 -6.25 15.22 -23.56
N GLU A 140 -5.97 15.49 -24.84
CA GLU A 140 -4.68 16.02 -25.30
C GLU A 140 -4.34 17.39 -24.68
N ARG A 141 -5.32 18.31 -24.62
CA ARG A 141 -5.12 19.63 -23.98
C ARG A 141 -4.86 19.49 -22.49
N LEU A 142 -5.68 18.69 -21.78
CA LEU A 142 -5.49 18.45 -20.36
C LEU A 142 -4.14 17.77 -20.06
N ALA A 143 -3.70 16.86 -20.92
CA ALA A 143 -2.39 16.23 -20.82
C ALA A 143 -1.24 17.22 -21.05
N GLN A 144 -1.40 18.16 -21.99
CA GLN A 144 -0.44 19.24 -22.23
C GLN A 144 -0.36 20.19 -21.03
N ASP A 145 -1.50 20.60 -20.47
CA ASP A 145 -1.56 21.48 -19.30
C ASP A 145 -0.96 20.80 -18.06
N ALA A 146 -1.19 19.49 -17.91
CA ALA A 146 -0.63 18.70 -16.82
C ALA A 146 0.91 18.75 -16.78
N GLN A 147 1.58 18.93 -17.92
CA GLN A 147 3.03 18.90 -18.03
C GLN A 147 3.73 19.93 -17.11
N GLN A 148 3.10 21.08 -16.86
CA GLN A 148 3.64 22.12 -15.96
C GLN A 148 3.56 21.73 -14.48
N HIS A 149 2.78 20.70 -14.16
CA HIS A 149 2.54 20.21 -12.81
C HIS A 149 3.24 18.88 -12.51
N LEU A 150 3.98 18.32 -13.47
CA LEU A 150 4.71 17.08 -13.27
C LEU A 150 6.09 17.34 -12.65
N CYS A 151 6.57 16.38 -11.87
CA CYS A 151 7.90 16.41 -11.31
C CYS A 151 8.95 16.36 -12.44
N THR A 152 9.92 17.27 -12.37
CA THR A 152 11.16 17.17 -13.15
C THR A 152 12.14 16.24 -12.44
N GLU A 153 13.20 15.83 -13.14
CA GLU A 153 14.24 14.96 -12.59
C GLU A 153 14.95 15.60 -11.38
N ASP A 154 15.22 16.91 -11.45
CA ASP A 154 15.83 17.67 -10.35
C ASP A 154 14.91 17.70 -9.13
N VAL A 155 13.60 17.94 -9.34
CA VAL A 155 12.59 17.91 -8.26
C VAL A 155 12.49 16.53 -7.63
N PHE A 156 12.48 15.48 -8.45
CA PHE A 156 12.43 14.10 -7.96
C PHE A 156 13.66 13.74 -7.13
N MET A 157 14.86 14.07 -7.60
CA MET A 157 16.09 13.79 -6.86
C MET A 157 16.16 14.56 -5.53
N LEU A 158 15.69 15.81 -5.54
CA LEU A 158 15.62 16.61 -4.32
C LEU A 158 14.61 16.02 -3.33
N ALA A 159 13.48 15.49 -3.81
CA ALA A 159 12.52 14.78 -2.97
C ALA A 159 13.11 13.50 -2.37
N CYS A 160 13.88 12.72 -3.15
CA CYS A 160 14.62 11.56 -2.62
C CYS A 160 15.63 11.95 -1.53
N ALA A 161 16.35 13.05 -1.72
CA ALA A 161 17.29 13.58 -0.73
C ALA A 161 16.59 14.08 0.53
N PHE A 162 15.48 14.80 0.37
CA PHE A 162 14.67 15.30 1.48
C PHE A 162 14.11 14.17 2.33
N LEU A 163 13.63 13.10 1.70
CA LEU A 163 13.08 11.93 2.37
C LEU A 163 14.14 11.01 2.99
N ASP A 164 15.43 11.28 2.76
CA ASP A 164 16.57 10.44 3.15
C ASP A 164 16.39 9.00 2.66
N LEU A 165 16.18 8.86 1.34
CA LEU A 165 15.99 7.57 0.69
C LEU A 165 17.32 6.94 0.28
N ASP A 166 17.44 5.63 0.49
CA ASP A 166 18.62 4.86 0.07
C ASP A 166 18.58 4.61 -1.44
N VAL A 167 19.48 5.28 -2.18
CA VAL A 167 19.72 5.01 -3.60
C VAL A 167 21.01 4.24 -3.76
N ALA A 168 20.98 3.11 -4.45
CA ALA A 168 22.15 2.29 -4.74
C ALA A 168 22.53 2.33 -6.23
N LYS A 169 23.85 2.30 -6.51
CA LYS A 169 24.38 2.20 -7.87
C LYS A 169 24.59 0.74 -8.26
N GLN A 170 24.01 0.30 -9.38
CA GLN A 170 24.29 -1.02 -9.95
C GLN A 170 24.29 -0.99 -11.48
N GLY A 171 25.48 -1.04 -12.09
CA GLY A 171 25.62 -0.93 -13.55
C GLY A 171 25.23 0.47 -14.07
N SER A 172 24.52 0.52 -15.20
CA SER A 172 23.98 1.77 -15.78
C SER A 172 22.75 2.31 -15.05
N ILE A 173 22.23 1.57 -14.07
CA ILE A 173 20.93 1.82 -13.44
C ILE A 173 21.10 2.10 -11.95
N TYR A 174 20.39 3.12 -11.50
CA TYR A 174 20.26 3.44 -10.10
C TYR A 174 18.98 2.81 -9.53
N TYR A 175 19.04 2.39 -8.28
CA TYR A 175 17.97 1.68 -7.62
C TYR A 175 17.56 2.38 -6.33
N LEU A 176 16.26 2.42 -6.06
CA LEU A 176 15.70 2.93 -4.82
C LEU A 176 15.26 1.76 -3.94
N LYS A 177 15.64 1.81 -2.66
CA LYS A 177 15.24 0.83 -1.66
C LYS A 177 13.78 1.04 -1.25
N GLY A 178 12.99 -0.02 -1.29
CA GLY A 178 11.63 -0.02 -0.73
C GLY A 178 11.65 -0.11 0.80
N GLU A 179 10.54 0.23 1.44
CA GLU A 179 10.44 0.25 2.91
C GLU A 179 9.28 -0.59 3.47
N SER A 180 8.73 -1.51 2.69
CA SER A 180 7.73 -2.44 3.22
C SER A 180 8.32 -3.35 4.32
N PRO A 181 7.57 -3.72 5.38
CA PRO A 181 8.00 -4.76 6.33
C PRO A 181 8.31 -6.11 5.67
N ASP A 182 7.69 -6.36 4.51
CA ASP A 182 7.93 -7.55 3.68
C ASP A 182 9.15 -7.38 2.76
N PHE A 183 9.89 -6.26 2.89
CA PHE A 183 11.06 -5.96 2.08
C PHE A 183 12.13 -7.03 2.27
N LYS A 184 12.49 -7.65 1.16
CA LYS A 184 13.58 -8.61 1.11
C LYS A 184 14.83 -7.89 0.68
N GLU A 185 15.83 -7.88 1.55
CA GLU A 185 17.12 -7.30 1.21
C GLU A 185 17.70 -7.99 -0.03
N THR A 186 18.09 -7.20 -1.02
CA THR A 186 18.63 -7.71 -2.28
C THR A 186 20.10 -7.31 -2.42
N LYS A 187 20.85 -8.08 -3.22
CA LYS A 187 22.25 -7.76 -3.56
C LYS A 187 22.43 -6.36 -4.18
N LYS A 188 21.37 -5.79 -4.76
CA LYS A 188 21.39 -4.45 -5.38
C LYS A 188 21.55 -3.31 -4.36
N ASN A 189 21.33 -3.58 -3.06
CA ASN A 189 21.38 -2.57 -2.00
C ASN A 189 22.79 -2.30 -1.42
N ARG A 190 23.84 -2.98 -1.92
CA ARG A 190 25.16 -3.01 -1.26
C ARG A 190 26.03 -1.77 -1.48
N ASN A 191 25.65 -0.89 -2.41
CA ASN A 191 26.45 0.28 -2.80
C ASN A 191 25.62 1.58 -2.69
N PRO A 192 25.33 2.05 -1.46
CA PRO A 192 24.54 3.26 -1.26
C PRO A 192 25.27 4.51 -1.75
N ILE A 193 24.52 5.45 -2.31
CA ILE A 193 24.98 6.74 -2.79
C ILE A 193 24.52 7.81 -1.82
N ALA A 194 25.44 8.66 -1.38
CA ALA A 194 25.10 9.78 -0.51
C ALA A 194 24.31 10.85 -1.29
N LEU A 195 23.05 11.09 -0.90
CA LEU A 195 22.18 12.09 -1.52
C LEU A 195 22.35 13.51 -0.97
N LYS A 196 23.30 13.73 -0.05
CA LYS A 196 23.54 15.04 0.59
C LYS A 196 24.34 16.02 -0.28
N ASP A 197 25.05 15.51 -1.29
CA ASP A 197 25.84 16.34 -2.20
C ASP A 197 25.04 16.75 -3.44
N GLY A 198 24.90 18.06 -3.66
CA GLY A 198 24.19 18.61 -4.81
C GLY A 198 24.79 18.20 -6.17
N LYS A 199 26.11 17.96 -6.26
CA LYS A 199 26.73 17.45 -7.50
C LYS A 199 26.28 16.03 -7.81
N THR A 200 26.22 15.19 -6.78
CA THR A 200 25.76 13.81 -6.90
C THR A 200 24.28 13.77 -7.29
N LEU A 201 23.43 14.58 -6.66
CA LEU A 201 22.02 14.71 -7.05
C LEU A 201 21.86 15.17 -8.50
N LYS A 202 22.66 16.15 -8.94
CA LYS A 202 22.59 16.63 -10.33
C LYS A 202 23.01 15.54 -11.32
N SER A 203 24.04 14.76 -11.01
CA SER A 203 24.46 13.62 -11.85
C SER A 203 23.36 12.56 -11.97
N LEU A 204 22.70 12.22 -10.85
CA LEU A 204 21.59 11.27 -10.84
C LEU A 204 20.39 11.79 -11.63
N SER A 205 20.06 13.08 -11.46
CA SER A 205 19.00 13.76 -12.20
C SER A 205 19.24 13.71 -13.72
N SER A 206 20.45 14.06 -14.18
CA SER A 206 20.81 13.95 -15.59
C SER A 206 20.67 12.52 -16.13
N GLY A 207 21.00 11.51 -15.31
CA GLY A 207 20.81 10.10 -15.65
C GLY A 207 19.34 9.69 -15.75
N LEU A 208 18.45 10.31 -14.97
CA LEU A 208 17.00 10.11 -15.08
C LEU A 208 16.45 10.73 -16.36
N GLY A 209 16.99 11.86 -16.83
CA GLY A 209 16.47 12.60 -17.99
C GLY A 209 16.53 11.84 -19.32
N ARG A 210 17.38 10.81 -19.42
CA ARG A 210 17.45 9.96 -20.63
C ARG A 210 16.10 9.26 -20.87
N PRO A 211 15.48 9.42 -22.06
CA PRO A 211 14.25 8.72 -22.43
C PRO A 211 14.36 7.21 -22.25
N THR A 212 13.25 6.55 -21.94
CA THR A 212 13.24 5.09 -21.71
C THR A 212 13.60 4.32 -22.98
N ASP A 213 13.17 4.81 -24.15
CA ASP A 213 13.42 4.16 -25.44
C ASP A 213 14.87 4.26 -25.89
N ASP A 214 15.59 5.28 -25.41
CA ASP A 214 17.01 5.45 -25.67
C ASP A 214 17.88 4.53 -24.79
N ARG A 215 17.29 3.78 -23.84
CA ARG A 215 18.02 2.90 -22.92
C ARG A 215 18.14 1.49 -23.51
N GLY A 216 19.16 0.76 -23.05
CA GLY A 216 19.35 -0.63 -23.47
C GLY A 216 18.17 -1.53 -23.07
N THR A 217 17.89 -2.59 -23.84
CA THR A 217 16.73 -3.49 -23.65
C THR A 217 16.60 -4.02 -22.23
N VAL A 218 17.72 -4.40 -21.60
CA VAL A 218 17.75 -4.92 -20.22
C VAL A 218 17.29 -3.84 -19.23
N GLU A 219 17.77 -2.62 -19.40
CA GLU A 219 17.44 -1.49 -18.53
C GLU A 219 15.96 -1.11 -18.66
N ARG A 220 15.47 -1.01 -19.90
CA ARG A 220 14.05 -0.78 -20.17
C ARG A 220 13.16 -1.83 -19.52
N GLY A 221 13.48 -3.12 -19.68
CA GLY A 221 12.69 -4.21 -19.09
C GLY A 221 12.67 -4.18 -17.56
N GLN A 222 13.77 -3.78 -16.92
CA GLN A 222 13.81 -3.59 -15.47
C GLN A 222 12.97 -2.38 -15.02
N ILE A 223 13.03 -1.27 -15.76
CA ILE A 223 12.25 -0.06 -15.46
C ILE A 223 10.75 -0.34 -15.59
N GLU A 224 10.34 -0.99 -16.67
CA GLU A 224 8.95 -1.37 -16.94
C GLU A 224 8.43 -2.37 -15.90
N SER A 225 9.20 -3.42 -15.59
CA SER A 225 8.83 -4.39 -14.55
C SER A 225 8.68 -3.72 -13.18
N GLY A 226 9.60 -2.81 -12.83
CA GLY A 226 9.52 -2.05 -11.59
C GLY A 226 8.31 -1.12 -11.55
N TYR A 227 8.01 -0.44 -12.66
CA TYR A 227 6.85 0.43 -12.79
C TYR A 227 5.55 -0.36 -12.63
N ASN A 228 5.41 -1.49 -13.33
CA ASN A 228 4.22 -2.35 -13.24
C ASN A 228 4.01 -2.91 -11.82
N HIS A 229 5.10 -3.24 -11.12
CA HIS A 229 5.04 -3.66 -9.72
C HIS A 229 4.54 -2.54 -8.81
N LEU A 230 5.03 -1.31 -8.98
CA LEU A 230 4.56 -0.14 -8.22
C LEU A 230 3.11 0.21 -8.53
N ALA A 231 2.72 0.18 -9.81
CA ALA A 231 1.34 0.43 -10.23
C ALA A 231 0.38 -0.58 -9.58
N LYS A 232 0.74 -1.87 -9.57
CA LYS A 232 -0.04 -2.91 -8.89
C LYS A 232 -0.12 -2.66 -7.38
N LEU A 233 0.97 -2.31 -6.71
CA LEU A 233 0.97 -2.03 -5.28
C LEU A 233 0.10 -0.82 -4.93
N ASN A 234 0.19 0.26 -5.71
CA ASN A 234 -0.65 1.44 -5.55
C ASN A 234 -2.14 1.12 -5.76
N GLN A 235 -2.47 0.33 -6.76
CA GLN A 235 -3.84 -0.14 -6.98
C GLN A 235 -4.36 -0.94 -5.77
N LEU A 236 -3.56 -1.90 -5.27
CA LEU A 236 -3.93 -2.68 -4.09
C LEU A 236 -4.11 -1.81 -2.85
N HIS A 237 -3.25 -0.80 -2.67
CA HIS A 237 -3.35 0.17 -1.58
C HIS A 237 -4.65 0.99 -1.65
N ASN A 238 -5.05 1.43 -2.85
CA ASN A 238 -6.35 2.10 -3.02
C ASN A 238 -7.52 1.15 -2.70
N THR A 239 -7.51 -0.08 -3.25
CA THR A 239 -8.56 -1.09 -3.01
C THR A 239 -8.64 -1.51 -1.54
N MET A 240 -7.52 -1.49 -0.81
CA MET A 240 -7.45 -1.85 0.60
C MET A 240 -8.42 -1.02 1.45
N LEU A 241 -8.54 0.29 1.21
CA LEU A 241 -9.42 1.15 1.98
C LEU A 241 -10.88 0.70 1.86
N ASP A 242 -11.32 0.37 0.65
CA ASP A 242 -12.67 -0.12 0.39
C ASP A 242 -12.89 -1.52 0.98
N VAL A 243 -11.90 -2.40 0.87
CA VAL A 243 -11.94 -3.75 1.49
C VAL A 243 -12.10 -3.63 3.00
N VAL A 244 -11.33 -2.78 3.65
CA VAL A 244 -11.42 -2.60 5.11
C VAL A 244 -12.75 -1.96 5.51
N ARG A 245 -13.20 -0.94 4.78
CA ARG A 245 -14.50 -0.30 5.00
C ARG A 245 -15.61 -1.34 4.93
N TRP A 246 -15.60 -2.15 3.87
CA TRP A 246 -16.54 -3.26 3.69
C TRP A 246 -16.42 -4.23 4.87
N ILE A 247 -15.26 -4.76 5.23
CA ILE A 247 -15.15 -5.69 6.37
C ILE A 247 -15.79 -5.10 7.65
N LYS A 248 -15.51 -3.84 7.97
CA LYS A 248 -16.06 -3.14 9.15
C LYS A 248 -17.58 -2.92 9.09
N GLU A 249 -18.14 -2.64 7.92
CA GLU A 249 -19.60 -2.51 7.75
C GLU A 249 -20.31 -3.83 8.09
N GLY A 250 -19.76 -4.96 7.65
CA GLY A 250 -20.32 -6.28 7.98
C GLY A 250 -20.33 -6.55 9.49
N GLU A 251 -19.28 -6.14 10.20
CA GLU A 251 -19.19 -6.26 11.67
C GLU A 251 -20.18 -5.37 12.41
N ARG A 252 -20.63 -4.26 11.78
CA ARG A 252 -21.60 -3.31 12.36
C ARG A 252 -23.07 -3.66 12.08
N MET A 253 -23.35 -4.63 11.21
CA MET A 253 -24.72 -5.07 10.91
C MET A 253 -25.37 -5.76 12.12
N ASN A 254 -26.71 -5.83 12.15
CA ASN A 254 -27.47 -6.59 13.14
C ASN A 254 -28.36 -7.65 12.45
N PRO A 255 -28.03 -8.95 12.54
CA PRO A 255 -26.87 -9.52 13.23
C PRO A 255 -25.53 -9.24 12.51
N PRO A 256 -24.38 -9.23 13.24
CA PRO A 256 -23.08 -9.03 12.63
C PRO A 256 -22.72 -10.12 11.62
N VAL A 257 -22.18 -9.72 10.47
CA VAL A 257 -21.75 -10.63 9.40
C VAL A 257 -20.23 -10.57 9.26
N THR A 258 -19.54 -11.62 9.73
CA THR A 258 -18.10 -11.77 9.51
C THR A 258 -17.83 -12.09 8.04
N ARG A 259 -17.22 -11.13 7.34
CA ARG A 259 -16.86 -11.28 5.92
C ARG A 259 -15.59 -12.13 5.81
N THR A 260 -15.76 -13.39 5.40
CA THR A 260 -14.63 -14.32 5.24
C THR A 260 -13.73 -13.93 4.06
N LYS A 261 -12.49 -14.41 4.04
CA LYS A 261 -11.56 -14.23 2.91
C LYS A 261 -12.19 -14.57 1.55
N VAL A 262 -12.95 -15.66 1.47
CA VAL A 262 -13.61 -16.08 0.22
C VAL A 262 -14.66 -15.05 -0.22
N MET A 263 -15.45 -14.53 0.73
CA MET A 263 -16.46 -13.49 0.46
C MET A 263 -15.82 -12.19 -0.01
N VAL A 264 -14.74 -11.75 0.65
CA VAL A 264 -14.01 -10.53 0.25
C VAL A 264 -13.47 -10.68 -1.16
N ARG A 265 -12.78 -11.78 -1.46
CA ARG A 265 -12.21 -12.01 -2.79
C ARG A 265 -13.27 -11.99 -3.88
N LYS A 266 -14.43 -12.63 -3.65
CA LYS A 266 -15.54 -12.65 -4.60
C LYS A 266 -16.19 -11.26 -4.77
N HIS A 267 -16.34 -10.49 -3.70
CA HIS A 267 -16.96 -9.16 -3.75
C HIS A 267 -16.13 -8.16 -4.58
N PHE A 268 -14.80 -8.22 -4.46
CA PHE A 268 -13.88 -7.32 -5.16
C PHE A 268 -13.34 -7.92 -6.47
N GLY A 269 -14.21 -8.55 -7.27
CA GLY A 269 -13.90 -8.99 -8.64
C GLY A 269 -12.97 -10.22 -8.72
N ASP A 270 -13.22 -11.24 -7.90
CA ASP A 270 -12.44 -12.49 -7.85
C ASP A 270 -10.93 -12.27 -7.64
N MET A 271 -10.60 -11.34 -6.74
CA MET A 271 -9.24 -11.03 -6.34
C MET A 271 -8.41 -12.28 -6.02
N SER A 272 -7.15 -12.30 -6.47
CA SER A 272 -6.24 -13.41 -6.19
C SER A 272 -5.98 -13.58 -4.69
N HIS A 273 -5.61 -14.80 -4.26
CA HIS A 273 -5.23 -15.04 -2.87
C HIS A 273 -4.07 -14.15 -2.43
N THR A 274 -3.08 -13.97 -3.31
CA THR A 274 -1.88 -13.15 -3.06
C THR A 274 -2.22 -11.67 -2.92
N ASP A 275 -3.10 -11.14 -3.78
CA ASP A 275 -3.55 -9.75 -3.70
C ASP A 275 -4.32 -9.48 -2.40
N TYR A 276 -5.18 -10.42 -2.00
CA TYR A 276 -5.87 -10.33 -0.70
C TYR A 276 -4.88 -10.29 0.46
N GLU A 277 -3.90 -11.19 0.52
CA GLU A 277 -2.92 -11.20 1.61
C GLU A 277 -2.09 -9.92 1.66
N ARG A 278 -1.74 -9.35 0.48
CA ARG A 278 -1.05 -8.06 0.39
C ARG A 278 -1.92 -6.93 0.92
N ILE A 279 -3.18 -6.85 0.52
CA ILE A 279 -4.13 -5.86 1.03
C ILE A 279 -4.26 -5.96 2.55
N MET A 280 -4.42 -7.17 3.09
CA MET A 280 -4.51 -7.35 4.54
C MET A 280 -3.20 -7.02 5.26
N SER A 281 -2.04 -7.26 4.63
CA SER A 281 -0.73 -6.82 5.15
C SER A 281 -0.63 -5.29 5.22
N MET A 282 -0.99 -4.60 4.14
CA MET A 282 -1.02 -3.14 4.09
C MET A 282 -1.99 -2.57 5.15
N ALA A 283 -3.19 -3.14 5.26
CA ALA A 283 -4.22 -2.66 6.20
C ALA A 283 -3.80 -2.83 7.66
N ARG A 284 -3.07 -3.92 7.98
CA ARG A 284 -2.51 -4.13 9.32
C ARG A 284 -1.45 -3.09 9.64
N ARG A 285 -0.56 -2.79 8.68
CA ARG A 285 0.51 -1.81 8.85
C ARG A 285 -0.03 -0.41 9.12
N GLU A 286 -1.13 -0.05 8.47
CA GLU A 286 -1.80 1.23 8.66
C GLU A 286 -2.74 1.26 9.87
N GLY A 287 -2.78 0.17 10.66
CA GLY A 287 -3.64 0.07 11.84
C GLY A 287 -5.13 0.07 11.52
N LEU A 288 -5.51 -0.08 10.25
CA LEU A 288 -6.89 -0.06 9.80
C LEU A 288 -7.63 -1.32 10.21
N ILE A 289 -6.91 -2.44 10.27
CA ILE A 289 -7.38 -3.69 10.85
C ILE A 289 -6.38 -4.15 11.89
N SER A 290 -6.85 -4.37 13.10
CA SER A 290 -6.28 -5.41 13.94
C SER A 290 -7.11 -6.64 13.62
N PHE A 291 -6.49 -7.70 13.07
CA PHE A 291 -7.07 -8.99 13.45
C PHE A 291 -7.03 -8.97 14.97
N ARG A 292 -8.18 -9.13 15.62
CA ARG A 292 -8.16 -9.76 16.92
C ARG A 292 -7.34 -11.03 16.65
N ASN A 293 -6.08 -11.05 17.08
CA ASN A 293 -5.61 -12.23 17.78
C ASN A 293 -6.78 -12.49 18.70
N ARG A 294 -7.63 -13.48 18.36
CA ARG A 294 -8.69 -13.93 19.27
C ARG A 294 -8.01 -13.87 20.60
N VAL A 295 -8.44 -12.94 21.48
CA VAL A 295 -7.75 -12.64 22.74
C VAL A 295 -7.30 -14.00 23.20
N LYS A 296 -5.97 -14.28 23.17
CA LYS A 296 -5.49 -15.58 23.66
C LYS A 296 -6.10 -15.59 25.02
N ASP A 297 -7.07 -16.49 25.22
CA ASP A 297 -7.84 -16.52 26.44
C ASP A 297 -6.80 -16.35 27.54
N PRO A 298 -6.91 -15.35 28.45
CA PRO A 298 -5.87 -15.10 29.42
C PRO A 298 -5.50 -16.37 30.22
N SER A 299 -6.41 -17.36 30.24
CA SER A 299 -6.20 -18.72 30.75
C SER A 299 -5.36 -19.65 29.84
N ASN A 300 -4.90 -19.22 28.66
CA ASN A 300 -4.28 -20.03 27.61
C ASN A 300 -2.81 -19.64 27.36
N ASN A 301 -2.19 -18.97 28.35
CA ASN A 301 -0.76 -18.66 28.40
C ASN A 301 0.04 -19.75 29.14
N TYR A 302 -0.21 -21.01 28.82
CA TYR A 302 0.63 -22.10 29.31
C TYR A 302 1.80 -22.29 28.37
N THR A 303 3.00 -21.99 28.86
CA THR A 303 4.25 -22.41 28.21
C THR A 303 4.77 -23.64 28.94
N LEU A 304 5.09 -24.69 28.18
CA LEU A 304 5.84 -25.82 28.71
C LEU A 304 7.20 -25.31 29.20
N ARG A 305 7.59 -25.70 30.42
CA ARG A 305 8.96 -25.49 30.89
C ARG A 305 9.93 -26.16 29.91
N GLN A 306 11.10 -25.55 29.72
CA GLN A 306 12.10 -25.98 28.74
C GLN A 306 12.38 -27.49 28.76
N HIS A 307 12.60 -28.07 29.94
CA HIS A 307 12.85 -29.52 30.07
C HIS A 307 11.67 -30.40 29.64
N ASN A 308 10.42 -29.96 29.87
CA ASN A 308 9.23 -30.70 29.42
C ASN A 308 9.07 -30.59 27.91
N HIS A 309 9.41 -29.43 27.33
CA HIS A 309 9.43 -29.26 25.89
C HIS A 309 10.46 -30.18 25.23
N GLU A 310 11.69 -30.23 25.77
CA GLU A 310 12.77 -31.11 25.29
C GLU A 310 12.38 -32.58 25.37
N PHE A 311 11.77 -33.00 26.49
CA PHE A 311 11.25 -34.36 26.64
C PHE A 311 10.20 -34.72 25.57
N ILE A 312 9.24 -33.83 25.32
CA ILE A 312 8.20 -34.05 24.30
C ILE A 312 8.82 -34.11 22.89
N VAL A 313 9.81 -33.26 22.59
CA VAL A 313 10.51 -33.26 21.30
C VAL A 313 11.33 -34.55 21.11
N GLU A 314 11.98 -35.04 22.16
CA GLU A 314 12.72 -36.31 22.11
C GLU A 314 11.76 -37.49 21.90
N MET A 315 10.64 -37.49 22.63
CA MET A 315 9.62 -38.55 22.54
C MET A 315 8.92 -38.54 21.18
N SER A 316 8.63 -37.36 20.62
CA SER A 316 7.98 -37.24 19.32
C SER A 316 8.87 -37.81 18.20
N LYS A 317 10.20 -37.64 18.31
CA LYS A 317 11.17 -38.28 17.40
C LYS A 317 11.16 -39.79 17.51
N LYS A 318 11.09 -40.35 18.73
CA LYS A 318 11.03 -41.80 18.96
C LYS A 318 9.73 -42.43 18.43
N ILE A 319 8.60 -41.73 18.55
CA ILE A 319 7.28 -42.20 18.14
C ILE A 319 6.98 -41.88 16.65
N GLY A 320 7.77 -41.02 16.01
CA GLY A 320 7.56 -40.61 14.62
C GLY A 320 6.35 -39.68 14.43
N ARG A 321 6.03 -38.85 15.43
CA ARG A 321 4.91 -37.88 15.40
C ARG A 321 5.42 -36.45 15.60
N THR A 322 4.55 -35.47 15.35
CA THR A 322 4.87 -34.06 15.65
C THR A 322 4.85 -33.81 17.17
N PRO A 323 5.68 -32.90 17.70
CA PRO A 323 5.70 -32.59 19.14
C PRO A 323 4.33 -32.21 19.70
N GLN A 324 3.52 -31.48 18.92
CA GLN A 324 2.16 -31.11 19.32
C GLN A 324 1.27 -32.34 19.53
N LYS A 325 1.26 -33.28 18.59
CA LYS A 325 0.42 -34.48 18.68
C LYS A 325 0.86 -35.40 19.81
N THR A 326 2.18 -35.53 20.01
CA THR A 326 2.77 -36.27 21.14
C THR A 326 2.40 -35.65 22.50
N LEU A 327 2.36 -34.32 22.59
CA LEU A 327 1.91 -33.63 23.79
C LEU A 327 0.43 -33.88 24.07
N ASP A 328 -0.42 -33.78 23.05
CA ASP A 328 -1.86 -33.99 23.18
C ASP A 328 -2.18 -35.42 23.65
N ASP A 329 -1.53 -36.43 23.05
CA ASP A 329 -1.65 -37.85 23.46
C ASP A 329 -1.22 -38.05 24.93
N PHE A 330 -0.10 -37.44 25.32
CA PHE A 330 0.43 -37.53 26.69
C PHE A 330 -0.51 -36.91 27.73
N ILE A 331 -1.10 -35.75 27.41
CA ILE A 331 -2.08 -35.08 28.28
C ILE A 331 -3.35 -35.93 28.41
N GLU A 332 -3.81 -36.54 27.32
CA GLU A 332 -4.99 -37.41 27.33
C GLU A 332 -4.77 -38.64 28.22
N ASP A 333 -3.61 -39.29 28.09
CA ASP A 333 -3.26 -40.45 28.91
C ASP A 333 -3.09 -40.09 30.38
N MET A 334 -2.46 -38.95 30.67
CA MET A 334 -2.35 -38.43 32.04
C MET A 334 -3.74 -38.18 32.65
N ARG A 335 -4.67 -37.60 31.89
CA ARG A 335 -6.05 -37.38 32.34
C ARG A 335 -6.75 -38.69 32.66
N LYS A 336 -6.67 -39.69 31.79
CA LYS A 336 -7.21 -41.04 32.05
C LYS A 336 -6.64 -41.65 33.33
N HIS A 337 -5.35 -41.43 33.60
CA HIS A 337 -4.69 -41.93 34.80
C HIS A 337 -5.18 -41.22 36.07
N LEU A 338 -5.33 -39.89 36.01
CA LEU A 338 -5.85 -39.08 37.12
C LEU A 338 -7.30 -39.43 37.46
N ASP A 339 -8.15 -39.62 36.45
CA ASP A 339 -9.55 -40.00 36.64
C ASP A 339 -9.66 -41.38 37.31
N LYS A 340 -8.84 -42.35 36.89
CA LYS A 340 -8.75 -43.67 37.54
C LYS A 340 -8.28 -43.56 39.00
N MET A 341 -7.28 -42.74 39.27
CA MET A 341 -6.78 -42.52 40.64
C MET A 341 -7.84 -41.88 41.54
N ALA A 342 -8.59 -40.91 41.03
CA ALA A 342 -9.69 -40.28 41.75
C ALA A 342 -10.80 -41.30 42.09
N ALA A 343 -11.19 -42.14 41.12
CA ALA A 343 -12.17 -43.20 41.33
C ALA A 343 -11.71 -44.24 42.37
N LEU A 344 -10.43 -44.62 42.37
CA LEU A 344 -9.86 -45.54 43.37
C LEU A 344 -9.84 -44.93 44.78
N LYS A 345 -9.50 -43.64 44.90
CA LYS A 345 -9.57 -42.92 46.19
C LYS A 345 -11.00 -42.82 46.71
N ALA A 346 -11.97 -42.56 45.84
CA ALA A 346 -13.39 -42.54 46.20
C ALA A 346 -13.86 -43.91 46.72
N LYS A 347 -13.49 -45.01 46.02
CA LYS A 347 -13.78 -46.38 46.46
C LYS A 347 -13.15 -46.76 47.81
N LYS A 348 -11.90 -46.34 48.07
CA LYS A 348 -11.26 -46.55 49.38
C LYS A 348 -11.96 -45.78 50.50
N LYS A 349 -12.44 -44.55 50.21
CA LYS A 349 -13.15 -43.73 51.19
C LYS A 349 -14.53 -44.30 51.54
N THR A 350 -15.23 -44.91 50.58
CA THR A 350 -16.49 -45.63 50.84
C THR A 350 -16.30 -46.93 51.59
N MET A 351 -15.18 -47.65 51.39
CA MET A 351 -14.88 -48.89 52.14
C MET A 351 -14.35 -48.63 53.56
N ALA A 352 -13.70 -47.49 53.81
CA ALA A 352 -13.24 -47.09 55.14
C ALA A 352 -14.35 -46.47 56.02
N GLY A 353 -15.48 -46.06 55.42
CA GLY A 353 -16.65 -45.53 56.13
C GLY A 353 -17.78 -46.53 56.35
N SER A 354 -17.58 -47.81 55.99
CA SER A 354 -18.56 -48.89 56.13
C SER A 354 -18.13 -49.93 57.18
N GLY A 355 -17.27 -49.53 58.11
CA GLY A 355 -16.80 -50.34 59.23
C GLY A 355 -16.96 -49.58 60.54
N ASP A 356 -18.21 -49.30 60.90
CA ASP A 356 -18.68 -49.10 62.28
C ASP A 356 -19.86 -50.05 62.50
#